data_AF-A0A7J3BD33-F1
#
_entry.id   AF-A0A7J3BD33-F1
#
_cell.length_a   1.000
_cell.length_b   1.000
_cell.length_c   1.000
_cell.angle_alpha   90.00
_cell.angle_beta   90.00
_cell.angle_gamma   90.00
#
_symmetry.space_group_name_H-M   'P 1'
#
loop_
_entity.id
_entity.type
_entity.pdbx_description
1 polymer ?
#
loop_
_entity_poly.entity_id
_entity_poly.type
_entity_poly.pdbx_seq_one_letter_code
_entity_poly.pdbx_strand_id
1 'polypeptide(L)' 'MENEAGYRFLEHVSDALIEAYGRSLEEAFEQAALAMFQTMVETDSVSGIFHEDVDL' A
#
# COMPACT_ATOMS: atom_id res chain seq x y z
N MET A 1 -0.87 -14.56 14.96
CA MET A 1 -0.98 -13.13 14.62
C MET A 1 -2.29 -13.00 13.88
N GLU A 2 -3.37 -12.70 14.61
CA GLU A 2 -4.68 -12.52 13.99
C GLU A 2 -4.67 -11.19 13.22
N ASN A 3 -4.66 -11.30 11.89
CA ASN A 3 -5.52 -10.52 11.00
C ASN A 3 -5.44 -8.98 11.05
N GLU A 4 -4.28 -8.40 10.77
CA GLU A 4 -4.22 -7.02 10.26
C GLU A 4 -3.76 -7.04 8.80
N ALA A 5 -4.45 -6.28 7.95
CA ALA A 5 -3.99 -6.00 6.59
C ALA A 5 -2.72 -5.15 6.67
N GLY A 6 -1.81 -5.36 5.73
CA GLY A 6 -0.54 -4.63 5.72
C GLY A 6 0.28 -4.90 4.47
N TYR A 7 1.48 -4.34 4.47
CA TYR A 7 2.46 -4.58 3.44
C TYR A 7 3.88 -4.64 4.02
N ARG A 8 4.80 -5.25 3.28
CA ARG A 8 6.24 -5.17 3.55
C ARG A 8 7.04 -5.04 2.27
N PHE A 9 8.13 -4.31 2.35
CA PHE A 9 9.13 -4.25 1.28
C PHE A 9 10.02 -5.49 1.38
N LEU A 10 10.20 -6.16 0.25
CA LEU A 10 11.12 -7.27 0.10
C LEU A 10 12.42 -6.77 -0.52
N GLU A 11 13.54 -7.38 -0.14
CA GLU A 11 14.84 -7.02 -0.67
C GLU A 11 14.90 -7.33 -2.17
N HIS A 12 15.22 -6.30 -2.96
CA HIS A 12 15.40 -6.42 -4.39
C HIS A 12 16.39 -5.35 -4.87
N VAL A 13 17.25 -5.70 -5.83
CA VAL A 13 18.46 -4.91 -6.16
C VAL A 13 18.15 -3.70 -7.05
N SER A 14 17.04 -3.71 -7.78
CA SER A 14 16.66 -2.63 -8.69
C SER A 14 15.42 -1.88 -8.23
N ASP A 15 14.27 -2.52 -8.37
CA ASP A 15 12.95 -1.91 -8.14
C ASP A 15 12.44 -2.24 -6.74
N ALA A 16 11.40 -1.53 -6.31
CA ALA A 16 10.69 -1.84 -5.08
C ALA A 16 9.81 -3.09 -5.28
N LEU A 17 10.10 -4.15 -4.52
CA LEU A 17 9.26 -5.34 -4.46
C LEU A 17 8.39 -5.26 -3.20
N ILE A 18 7.07 -5.32 -3.38
CA ILE A 18 6.09 -5.17 -2.31
C ILE A 18 5.29 -6.47 -2.16
N GLU A 19 5.21 -6.97 -0.93
CA GLU A 19 4.21 -7.97 -0.55
C GLU A 19 3.12 -7.26 0.25
N ALA A 20 1.90 -7.22 -0.30
CA ALA A 20 0.71 -6.67 0.35
C ALA A 20 -0.29 -7.79 0.65
N TYR A 21 -0.96 -7.70 1.78
CA TYR A 21 -1.85 -8.75 2.28
C TYR A 21 -3.04 -8.17 3.04
N GLY A 22 -4.15 -8.90 2.99
CA GLY A 22 -5.42 -8.56 3.62
C GLY A 22 -6.31 -9.80 3.72
N ARG A 23 -7.45 -9.66 4.38
CA ARG A 23 -8.46 -10.73 4.54
C ARG A 23 -9.31 -10.91 3.30
N SER A 24 -9.35 -9.90 2.44
CA SER A 24 -9.98 -9.93 1.13
C SER A 24 -9.02 -9.42 0.06
N LEU A 25 -9.39 -9.61 -1.20
CA LEU A 25 -8.60 -9.13 -2.32
C LEU A 25 -8.55 -7.60 -2.30
N GLU A 26 -9.68 -6.96 -2.01
CA GLU A 26 -9.84 -5.51 -1.89
C GLU A 26 -8.87 -4.95 -0.85
N GLU A 27 -8.83 -5.53 0.36
CA GLU A 27 -7.88 -5.10 1.40
C GLU A 27 -6.42 -5.25 0.93
N ALA A 28 -6.08 -6.33 0.23
CA ALA A 28 -4.73 -6.52 -0.29
C ALA A 28 -4.38 -5.47 -1.38
N PHE A 29 -5.33 -5.09 -2.22
CA PHE A 29 -5.14 -4.04 -3.22
C PHE A 29 -5.01 -2.65 -2.60
N GLU A 30 -5.79 -2.34 -1.56
CA GLU A 30 -5.65 -1.09 -0.80
C GLU A 30 -4.24 -0.97 -0.20
N GLN A 31 -3.73 -2.04 0.40
CA GLN A 31 -2.38 -2.07 0.97
C GLN A 31 -1.29 -1.98 -0.11
N ALA A 32 -1.50 -2.59 -1.29
CA ALA A 32 -0.58 -2.47 -2.41
C ALA A 32 -0.48 -1.02 -2.92
N ALA A 33 -1.62 -0.33 -3.03
CA ALA A 33 -1.66 1.09 -3.40
C ALA A 33 -0.95 1.97 -2.36
N LEU A 34 -1.22 1.74 -1.07
CA LEU A 34 -0.57 2.48 0.01
C LEU A 34 0.96 2.28 0.00
N ALA A 35 1.41 1.03 -0.17
CA ALA A 35 2.82 0.70 -0.27
C ALA A 35 3.50 1.36 -1.48
N MET A 36 2.82 1.43 -2.63
CA MET A 36 3.32 2.14 -3.80
C MET A 36 3.54 3.63 -3.51
N PHE A 37 2.56 4.32 -2.90
CA PHE A 37 2.74 5.72 -2.53
C PHE A 37 3.84 5.92 -1.49
N GLN A 38 3.98 5.00 -0.54
CA GLN A 38 5.06 5.01 0.45
C GLN A 38 6.46 4.94 -0.18
N THR A 39 6.62 4.36 -1.38
CA THR A 39 7.91 4.42 -2.11
C THR A 39 8.27 5.81 -2.61
N MET A 40 7.29 6.71 -2.76
CA MET A 40 7.45 8.05 -3.32
C MET A 40 7.49 9.14 -2.24
N VAL A 41 6.69 8.99 -1.19
CA VAL A 41 6.53 9.97 -0.11
C VAL A 41 6.10 9.26 1.17
N GLU A 42 6.49 9.79 2.33
CA GLU A 42 5.96 9.34 3.62
C GLU A 42 4.46 9.63 3.68
N THR A 43 3.62 8.61 3.52
CA THR A 43 2.17 8.78 3.36
C THR A 43 1.54 9.44 4.58
N ASP A 44 2.09 9.18 5.77
CA ASP A 44 1.65 9.77 7.04
C ASP A 44 1.88 11.30 7.11
N SER A 45 2.72 11.86 6.23
CA SER A 45 2.95 13.31 6.13
C SER A 45 1.93 14.04 5.25
N VAL A 46 1.11 13.30 4.49
CA VAL A 46 0.20 13.86 3.49
C VAL A 46 -1.17 14.16 4.11
N SER A 47 -1.66 15.39 3.94
CA SER A 47 -2.99 15.79 4.41
C SER A 47 -4.09 15.36 3.43
N GLY A 48 -5.07 14.57 3.89
CA GLY A 48 -6.22 14.09 3.10
C GLY A 48 -7.29 15.17 2.82
N ILE A 49 -6.90 16.26 2.15
CA ILE A 49 -7.79 17.40 1.83
C ILE A 49 -8.52 17.26 0.49
N PHE A 50 -8.18 16.24 -0.30
CA PHE A 50 -8.74 15.95 -1.61
C PHE A 50 -9.05 14.45 -1.70
N HIS A 51 -10.17 14.13 -2.35
CA HIS A 51 -10.62 12.77 -2.58
C HIS A 51 -11.05 12.64 -4.05
N GLU A 52 -10.67 11.53 -4.66
CA GLU A 52 -11.04 11.16 -6.03
C GLU A 52 -11.30 9.66 -6.07
N ASP A 53 -12.41 9.27 -6.70
CA ASP A 53 -12.75 7.87 -6.92
C ASP A 53 -12.07 7.39 -8.21
N VAL A 54 -11.44 6.22 -8.14
CA VAL A 54 -10.74 5.62 -9.28
C VAL A 54 -11.47 4.35 -9.70
N ASP A 55 -12.04 4.38 -10.90
CA ASP A 55 -12.63 3.21 -11.55
C ASP A 55 -11.60 2.53 -12.47
N LEU A 56 -11.67 1.19 -12.55
CA LEU A 56 -10.81 0.35 -13.40
C LEU A 56 -11.48 -0.01 -14.74
#